data_AF-A0A0D5CIB8-F1
#
_entry.id   AF-A0A0D5CIB8-F1
#
_cell.length_a   1.000
_cell.length_b   1.000
_cell.length_c   1.000
_cell.angle_alpha   90.00
_cell.angle_beta   90.00
_cell.angle_gamma   90.00
#
_symmetry.space_group_name_H-M   'P 1'
#
loop_
_entity.id
_entity.type
_entity.pdbx_description
1 polymer ?
#
loop_
_entity_poly.entity_id
_entity_poly.type
_entity_poly.pdbx_seq_one_letter_code
_entity_poly.pdbx_strand_id
1 'polypeptide(L)'
;MLSALLIGAGMAAAVTAGLGYLTRYSMFDALYGEIDTSLYLRITGMTSFEKAAILCGLAAALIGLVVAVARSVALRRRRARGAARGGDRRE
;
A
#
# COMPACT_ATOMS: atom_id res chain seq x y z
N MET A 1 2.53 -15.85 -3.43
CA MET A 1 3.73 -15.38 -2.70
C MET A 1 4.12 -13.97 -3.11
N LEU A 2 4.56 -13.72 -4.35
CA LEU A 2 5.03 -12.38 -4.77
C LEU A 2 4.01 -11.24 -4.53
N SER A 3 2.73 -11.46 -4.85
CA SER A 3 1.66 -10.48 -4.64
C SER A 3 1.44 -10.10 -3.18
N ALA A 4 1.47 -11.09 -2.28
CA ALA A 4 1.29 -10.86 -0.85
C ALA A 4 2.49 -10.12 -0.25
N LEU A 5 3.71 -10.44 -0.73
CA LEU A 5 4.93 -9.72 -0.38
C LEU A 5 4.89 -8.25 -0.83
N LEU A 6 4.46 -7.98 -2.07
CA LEU A 6 4.33 -6.62 -2.59
C LEU A 6 3.29 -5.80 -1.82
N ILE A 7 2.14 -6.40 -1.49
CA ILE A 7 1.11 -5.75 -0.66
C ILE A 7 1.63 -5.46 0.74
N GLY A 8 2.21 -6.46 1.40
CA GLY A 8 2.71 -6.32 2.77
C GLY A 8 3.86 -5.32 2.87
N ALA A 9 4.87 -5.44 2.01
CA ALA A 9 6.01 -4.52 2.01
C ALA A 9 5.60 -3.09 1.61
N GLY A 10 4.72 -2.95 0.62
CA GLY A 10 4.21 -1.65 0.19
C GLY A 10 3.41 -0.94 1.28
N MET A 11 2.50 -1.67 1.95
CA MET A 11 1.74 -1.13 3.08
C MET A 11 2.63 -0.82 4.28
N ALA A 12 3.58 -1.69 4.63
CA ALA A 12 4.51 -1.44 5.73
C ALA A 12 5.35 -0.17 5.49
N ALA A 13 5.85 0.04 4.27
CA ALA A 13 6.60 1.25 3.91
C ALA A 13 5.72 2.51 4.02
N ALA A 14 4.50 2.48 3.48
CA ALA A 14 3.58 3.62 3.52
C ALA A 14 3.16 3.96 4.96
N VAL A 15 2.84 2.96 5.77
CA VAL A 15 2.46 3.12 7.18
C VAL A 15 3.64 3.64 8.00
N THR A 16 4.85 3.11 7.79
CA THR A 16 6.05 3.56 8.52
C THR A 16 6.36 5.03 8.21
N ALA A 17 6.29 5.43 6.93
CA ALA A 17 6.50 6.82 6.53
C ALA A 17 5.40 7.74 7.07
N GLY A 18 4.14 7.31 7.02
CA GLY A 18 3.01 8.08 7.55
C GLY A 18 3.07 8.24 9.08
N LEU A 19 3.41 7.19 9.81
CA LEU A 19 3.61 7.24 11.27
C LEU A 19 4.80 8.12 11.64
N GLY A 20 5.90 8.06 10.88
CA GLY A 20 7.06 8.93 11.09
C GLY A 20 6.68 10.41 10.97
N TYR A 21 5.92 10.75 9.92
CA TYR A 21 5.37 12.08 9.74
C TYR A 21 4.45 12.50 10.91
N LEU A 22 3.48 11.67 11.27
CA LEU A 22 2.54 11.97 12.36
C LEU A 22 3.24 12.13 13.71
N THR A 23 4.25 11.32 13.98
CA THR A 23 5.03 11.41 15.24
C THR A 23 5.79 12.72 15.30
N ARG A 24 6.42 13.13 14.18
CA ARG A 24 7.09 14.42 14.10
C ARG A 24 6.09 15.57 14.25
N TYR A 25 4.97 15.50 13.54
CA TYR A 25 3.92 16.51 13.63
C TYR A 25 3.44 16.67 15.08
N SER A 26 3.11 15.57 15.75
CA SER A 26 2.63 15.55 17.13
C SER A 26 3.66 16.08 18.14
N MET A 27 4.95 15.78 17.97
CA MET A 27 6.01 16.35 18.83
C MET A 27 6.10 17.88 18.72
N PHE A 28 5.92 18.41 17.51
CA PHE A 28 6.07 19.84 17.26
C PHE A 28 4.75 20.61 17.36
N ASP A 29 3.61 19.94 17.44
CA ASP A 29 2.30 20.58 17.56
C ASP A 29 2.19 21.43 18.83
N ALA A 30 2.84 20.99 19.92
CA ALA A 30 2.94 21.75 21.16
C ALA A 30 3.69 23.10 21.01
N LEU A 31 4.51 23.26 19.96
CA LEU A 31 5.26 24.48 19.66
C LEU A 31 4.49 25.42 18.71
N TYR A 32 3.27 25.05 18.32
CA TYR A 32 2.43 25.85 17.44
C TYR A 32 2.01 27.17 18.14
N GLY A 33 2.44 28.30 17.58
CA GLY A 33 2.19 29.63 18.14
C GLY A 33 3.31 30.20 19.02
N GLU A 34 4.27 29.37 19.46
CA GLU A 34 5.47 29.82 20.18
C GLU A 34 6.66 30.10 19.25
N ILE A 35 6.67 29.49 18.06
CA ILE A 35 7.77 29.60 17.08
C ILE A 35 7.27 30.27 15.81
N ASP A 36 8.19 30.96 15.12
CA ASP A 36 7.97 31.50 13.78
C ASP A 36 7.32 30.46 12.86
N THR A 37 6.18 30.86 12.27
CA THR A 37 5.31 29.96 11.50
C THR A 37 6.03 29.35 10.30
N SER A 38 6.98 30.08 9.70
CA SER A 38 7.78 29.60 8.58
C SER A 38 8.70 28.44 8.97
N LEU A 39 9.22 28.49 10.19
CA LEU A 39 10.15 27.50 10.74
C LEU A 39 9.39 26.27 11.22
N TYR A 40 8.22 26.45 11.84
CA TYR A 40 7.27 25.37 12.15
C TYR A 40 6.91 24.59 10.88
N LEU A 41 6.44 25.28 9.82
CA LEU A 41 6.07 24.66 8.53
C LEU A 41 7.22 23.89 7.87
N ARG A 42 8.46 24.35 8.04
CA ARG A 42 9.64 23.68 7.48
C ARG A 42 9.99 22.39 8.21
N ILE A 43 9.71 22.31 9.51
CA ILE A 43 9.99 21.14 10.36
C ILE A 43 8.84 20.12 10.29
N THR A 44 7.60 20.60 10.38
CA THR A 44 6.39 19.77 10.34
C THR A 44 5.96 19.40 8.93
N GLY A 45 6.54 20.04 7.92
CA GLY A 45 6.29 19.73 6.52
C GLY A 45 6.75 18.31 6.15
N MET A 46 5.87 17.60 5.43
CA MET A 46 6.18 16.24 4.97
C MET A 46 7.34 16.27 3.98
N THR A 47 8.39 15.52 4.32
CA THR A 47 9.62 15.48 3.52
C THR A 47 9.36 14.83 2.17
N SER A 48 10.18 15.17 1.16
CA SER A 48 10.11 14.53 -0.15
C SER A 48 10.30 13.01 -0.08
N PHE A 49 11.10 12.55 0.88
CA PHE A 49 11.31 11.12 1.13
C PHE A 49 10.04 10.43 1.67
N GLU A 50 9.36 11.01 2.66
CA GLU A 50 8.11 10.45 3.20
C GLU A 50 7.03 10.39 2.12
N LYS A 51 6.89 11.45 1.31
CA LYS A 51 5.97 11.46 0.16
C LYS A 51 6.29 10.37 -0.85
N ALA A 52 7.56 10.22 -1.22
CA ALA A 52 8.01 9.19 -2.15
C ALA A 52 7.78 7.78 -1.58
N ALA A 53 8.08 7.55 -0.30
CA ALA A 53 7.88 6.27 0.36
C ALA A 53 6.40 5.86 0.41
N ILE A 54 5.50 6.80 0.70
CA ILE A 54 4.05 6.56 0.68
C ILE A 54 3.56 6.24 -0.72
N LEU A 55 3.95 7.04 -1.73
CA LEU A 55 3.54 6.84 -3.12
C LEU A 55 4.04 5.50 -3.67
N CYS A 56 5.33 5.20 -3.48
CA CYS A 56 5.92 3.93 -3.91
C CYS A 56 5.30 2.74 -3.15
N GLY A 57 5.05 2.89 -1.85
CA GLY A 57 4.41 1.86 -1.03
C GLY A 57 2.98 1.54 -1.50
N LEU A 58 2.17 2.57 -1.74
CA LEU A 58 0.83 2.43 -2.31
C LEU A 58 0.84 1.83 -3.71
N ALA A 59 1.74 2.29 -4.58
CA ALA A 59 1.89 1.76 -5.93
C ALA A 59 2.25 0.26 -5.91
N ALA A 60 3.23 -0.14 -5.08
CA ALA A 60 3.61 -1.53 -4.91
C ALA A 60 2.44 -2.39 -4.39
N ALA A 61 1.67 -1.86 -3.43
CA ALA A 61 0.50 -2.56 -2.90
C ALA A 61 -0.60 -2.74 -3.96
N LEU A 62 -0.87 -1.70 -4.77
CA LEU A 62 -1.83 -1.78 -5.88
C LEU A 62 -1.39 -2.81 -6.93
N ILE A 63 -0.12 -2.82 -7.31
CA ILE A 63 0.43 -3.81 -8.25
C ILE A 63 0.25 -5.23 -7.67
N GLY A 64 0.59 -5.43 -6.41
CA GLY A 64 0.41 -6.70 -5.73
C GLY A 64 -1.06 -7.15 -5.73
N LEU A 65 -1.99 -6.23 -5.47
CA LEU A 65 -3.44 -6.49 -5.47
C LEU A 65 -3.93 -6.92 -6.87
N VAL A 66 -3.56 -6.17 -7.91
CA VAL A 66 -3.94 -6.47 -9.30
C VAL A 66 -3.48 -7.87 -9.70
N VAL A 67 -2.23 -8.24 -9.37
CA VAL A 67 -1.69 -9.57 -9.67
C VAL A 67 -2.44 -10.66 -8.88
N ALA A 68 -2.79 -10.41 -7.62
CA ALA A 68 -3.57 -11.36 -6.81
C ALA A 68 -4.96 -11.59 -7.41
N VAL A 69 -5.66 -10.51 -7.81
CA VAL A 69 -6.98 -10.59 -8.45
C VAL A 69 -6.88 -11.33 -9.78
N ALA A 70 -5.93 -10.97 -10.66
CA ALA A 70 -5.74 -11.63 -11.94
C ALA A 70 -5.50 -13.15 -11.79
N ARG A 71 -4.68 -13.57 -10.81
CA ARG A 71 -4.50 -14.99 -10.50
C ARG A 71 -5.77 -15.66 -10.01
N SER A 72 -6.53 -15.00 -9.14
CA SER A 72 -7.80 -15.54 -8.62
C SER A 72 -8.82 -15.76 -9.74
N VAL A 73 -8.92 -14.82 -10.68
CA VAL A 73 -9.80 -14.90 -11.86
C VAL A 73 -9.34 -16.02 -12.79
N ALA A 74 -8.04 -16.13 -13.06
CA ALA A 74 -7.49 -17.20 -13.89
C ALA A 74 -7.77 -18.59 -13.31
N LEU A 75 -7.61 -18.76 -11.98
CA LEU A 75 -7.91 -20.01 -11.29
C LEU A 75 -9.40 -20.36 -11.33
N ARG A 76 -10.29 -19.37 -11.11
CA ARG A 76 -11.75 -19.58 -11.25
C ARG A 76 -12.12 -20.02 -12.67
N ARG A 77 -11.57 -19.37 -13.70
CA ARG A 77 -11.81 -19.75 -15.11
C ARG A 77 -11.31 -21.16 -15.43
N ARG A 78 -10.16 -21.59 -14.88
CA ARG A 78 -9.67 -22.96 -15.04
C ARG A 78 -10.58 -23.98 -14.37
N ARG A 79 -11.07 -23.71 -13.15
CA ARG A 79 -12.01 -24.59 -12.45
C ARG A 79 -13.34 -24.74 -13.20
N ALA A 80 -13.90 -23.64 -13.71
CA ALA A 80 -15.13 -23.66 -14.51
C ALA A 80 -14.98 -24.49 -15.79
N ARG A 81 -13.85 -24.36 -16.50
CA ARG A 81 -13.55 -25.17 -17.70
C ARG A 81 -13.27 -26.64 -17.40
N GLY A 82 -12.68 -26.94 -16.24
CA GLY A 82 -12.47 -28.31 -15.78
C GLY A 82 -13.78 -29.02 -15.43
N ALA A 83 -14.71 -28.31 -14.77
CA ALA A 83 -16.03 -28.84 -14.45
C ALA A 83 -16.86 -29.14 -15.71
N ALA A 84 -16.82 -28.27 -16.72
CA ALA A 84 -17.51 -28.48 -17.99
C ALA A 84 -17.01 -29.74 -18.75
N ARG A 85 -15.70 -30.04 -18.70
CA ARG A 85 -15.13 -31.24 -19.33
C ARG A 85 -15.33 -32.55 -18.54
N GLY A 86 -15.65 -32.47 -17.26
CA GLY A 86 -15.90 -33.63 -16.41
C GLY A 86 -17.35 -34.12 -16.46
N GLY A 87 -18.30 -33.25 -16.83
CA GLY A 87 -19.69 -33.61 -17.06
C GLY A 87 -19.91 -34.41 -18.35
N ASP A 88 -19.12 -34.11 -19.37
CA ASP A 88 -19.25 -34.66 -20.74
C ASP A 88 -18.75 -36.11 -20.91
N ARG A 89 -18.33 -36.77 -19.82
CA ARG A 89 -17.84 -38.17 -19.83
C ARG A 89 -18.75 -39.13 -19.05
N ARG A 90 -19.95 -38.69 -18.67
CA ARG A 90 -20.89 -39.48 -17.86
C ARG A 90 -22.22 -39.77 -18.55
N GLU A 91 -22.31 -39.55 -19.85
CA GLU A 91 -23.44 -39.98 -20.69
C GLU A 91 -22.98 -41.07 -21.65
#